data_AF-E3NU07-F1
#
_entry.id   AF-E3NU07-F1
#
_cell.length_a   1.000
_cell.length_b   1.000
_cell.length_c   1.000
_cell.angle_alpha   90.00
_cell.angle_beta   90.00
_cell.angle_gamma   90.00
#
_symmetry.space_group_name_H-M   'P 1'
#
loop_
_entity.id
_entity.type
_entity.pdbx_description
1 polymer ?
#
loop_
_entity_poly.entity_id
_entity_poly.type
_entity_poly.pdbx_seq_one_letter_code
_entity_poly.pdbx_strand_id
1 'polypeptide(L)'
;MNKIYKVIWNATLSAWVAVSELAKGKTKSSKVTGIIGAATVSLMVAFSPEAMANTIDMQAQGNKNDADCVSGGNTTVYKAQTNGTTGAITDGSGTYSTVAGCNASGGGVLGATAYGSYAKVTGKGGTALGHNTEAAQWALAAGVDTKATGESSVALGSGAVASNTSSIAIGTDSGTSGIGAIAIGRNAQTSASGSIAIGDGATATGGTTDINSIAIGKGAQSWGQSFALGTGASADSFTFDINDSGVAVGAQSVTAAGTTKGTAIGVNAKVTGSTVAGTAIGSNAVASIDNSVALGSNSITSAITGTGFLTSQAAPTVGAVSVGNGTAAGNRRIQNVADGSAASDAVTVAQLDKAYDDTNGRVAGALGVGSGAAYNAATNAYTAPTNIGGTGKTTIDDAIKATQRSVTGGSNIVVTPTTAADGSISYSVATSATPTFTTVTTGNSKLDNTGLTITGGPSVTSSGINAANTTINNVANATTADQAVNKGQLDTVSTQANKAITFTGNARKSGDTTDINRKLGDSI
;
A
#
# COMPACT_ATOMS: atom_id res chain seq x y z
N MET A 1 -49.57 -17.96 26.98
CA MET A 1 -48.71 -18.17 28.17
C MET A 1 -48.11 -16.81 28.55
N ASN A 2 -48.75 -16.09 29.48
CA ASN A 2 -48.30 -14.77 29.91
C ASN A 2 -47.08 -14.93 30.83
N LYS A 3 -45.91 -14.48 30.37
CA LYS A 3 -44.73 -14.39 31.25
C LYS A 3 -44.71 -12.99 31.84
N ILE A 4 -45.15 -12.89 33.09
CA ILE A 4 -45.16 -11.64 33.84
C ILE A 4 -43.74 -11.41 34.41
N TYR A 5 -43.17 -10.24 34.13
CA TYR A 5 -41.83 -9.83 34.59
C TYR A 5 -41.94 -8.45 35.23
N LYS A 6 -41.21 -8.22 36.33
CA LYS A 6 -41.07 -6.89 36.94
C LYS A 6 -39.68 -6.32 36.64
N VAL A 7 -39.59 -5.01 36.46
CA VAL A 7 -38.31 -4.32 36.21
C VAL A 7 -37.82 -3.72 37.52
N ILE A 8 -36.58 -4.04 37.93
CA ILE A 8 -35.95 -3.53 39.15
C ILE A 8 -34.58 -2.91 38.84
N TRP A 9 -34.19 -1.89 39.61
CA TRP A 9 -32.87 -1.27 39.50
C TRP A 9 -31.81 -2.14 40.20
N ASN A 10 -30.74 -2.51 39.49
CA ASN A 10 -29.62 -3.27 40.03
C ASN A 10 -28.45 -2.32 40.33
N ALA A 11 -28.15 -2.11 41.62
CA ALA A 11 -27.11 -1.20 42.08
C ALA A 11 -25.67 -1.66 41.78
N THR A 12 -25.45 -2.97 41.55
CA THR A 12 -24.13 -3.50 41.19
C THR A 12 -23.84 -3.37 39.70
N LEU A 13 -24.89 -3.42 38.87
CA LEU A 13 -24.78 -3.27 37.42
C LEU A 13 -25.13 -1.86 36.92
N SER A 14 -25.59 -0.97 37.80
CA SER A 14 -26.09 0.37 37.48
C SER A 14 -27.08 0.39 36.30
N ALA A 15 -28.00 -0.57 36.26
CA ALA A 15 -28.97 -0.74 35.19
C ALA A 15 -30.31 -1.32 35.66
N TRP A 16 -31.38 -1.09 34.88
CA TRP A 16 -32.69 -1.72 35.09
C TRP A 16 -32.71 -3.13 34.51
N VAL A 17 -33.06 -4.13 35.32
CA VAL A 17 -33.05 -5.55 34.93
C VAL A 17 -34.45 -6.15 35.09
N ALA A 18 -34.92 -6.86 34.07
CA ALA A 18 -36.16 -7.62 34.13
C ALA A 18 -35.94 -8.92 34.92
N VAL A 19 -36.69 -9.11 36.00
CA VAL A 19 -36.62 -10.31 36.85
C VAL A 19 -37.98 -10.99 36.91
N SER A 20 -37.96 -12.31 37.14
CA SER A 20 -39.17 -13.05 37.47
C SER A 20 -39.83 -12.47 38.72
N GLU A 21 -41.16 -12.39 38.75
CA GLU A 21 -41.92 -11.89 39.90
C GLU A 21 -41.64 -12.67 41.20
N LEU A 22 -41.21 -13.94 41.06
CA LEU A 22 -40.84 -14.84 42.15
C LEU A 22 -39.48 -14.53 42.79
N ALA A 23 -38.67 -13.63 42.19
CA ALA A 23 -37.40 -13.22 42.77
C ALA A 23 -37.65 -12.33 44.01
N LYS A 24 -37.37 -12.87 45.19
CA LYS A 24 -37.44 -12.17 46.49
C LYS A 24 -36.16 -11.37 46.73
N GLY A 25 -36.29 -10.05 46.79
CA GLY A 25 -35.21 -9.16 47.23
C GLY A 25 -34.99 -9.25 48.74
N LYS A 26 -33.72 -9.21 49.18
CA LYS A 26 -33.39 -9.07 50.61
C LYS A 26 -33.76 -7.66 51.06
N THR A 27 -34.87 -7.51 51.78
CA THR A 27 -35.10 -6.40 52.69
C THR A 27 -35.25 -6.98 54.09
N LYS A 28 -34.35 -6.63 55.01
CA LYS A 28 -34.53 -6.95 56.44
C LYS A 28 -35.17 -5.74 57.12
N SER A 29 -36.42 -5.88 57.50
CA SER A 29 -36.94 -5.33 58.75
C SER A 29 -38.01 -6.27 59.30
N SER A 30 -37.77 -6.83 60.49
CA SER A 30 -38.69 -6.68 61.62
C SER A 30 -38.10 -7.34 62.86
N LYS A 31 -38.43 -6.73 64.01
CA LYS A 31 -38.16 -7.19 65.37
C LYS A 31 -38.77 -8.57 65.61
N VAL A 32 -38.09 -9.42 66.38
CA VAL A 32 -38.74 -10.50 67.16
C VAL A 32 -38.13 -10.55 68.55
N THR A 33 -39.02 -10.50 69.52
CA THR A 33 -38.84 -10.58 70.97
C THR A 33 -38.67 -12.04 71.42
N GLY A 34 -37.69 -12.31 72.28
CA GLY A 34 -37.71 -13.29 73.38
C GLY A 34 -37.93 -14.78 73.10
N ILE A 35 -36.86 -15.59 73.26
CA ILE A 35 -36.92 -16.89 73.94
C ILE A 35 -35.69 -17.00 74.86
N ILE A 36 -35.96 -17.22 76.15
CA ILE A 36 -35.00 -17.50 77.23
C ILE A 36 -34.62 -19.00 77.17
N GLY A 37 -33.33 -19.31 77.30
CA GLY A 37 -32.85 -20.68 77.47
C GLY A 37 -31.33 -20.71 77.65
N ALA A 38 -30.88 -20.92 78.88
CA ALA A 38 -29.50 -20.85 79.33
C ALA A 38 -28.60 -21.98 78.80
N ALA A 39 -27.43 -21.63 78.25
CA ALA A 39 -26.20 -22.41 78.29
C ALA A 39 -25.01 -21.46 78.11
N THR A 40 -24.32 -21.18 79.20
CA THR A 40 -23.17 -20.28 79.31
C THR A 40 -21.93 -20.87 78.66
N VAL A 41 -21.48 -20.28 77.55
CA VAL A 41 -20.04 -20.21 77.22
C VAL A 41 -19.67 -18.74 77.33
N SER A 42 -19.20 -18.36 78.53
CA SER A 42 -18.75 -17.01 78.83
C SER A 42 -17.37 -16.78 78.23
N LEU A 43 -17.31 -16.05 77.12
CA LEU A 43 -16.16 -15.20 76.81
C LEU A 43 -16.67 -13.76 76.64
N MET A 44 -17.19 -13.20 77.73
CA MET A 44 -17.38 -11.76 77.86
C MET A 44 -16.05 -11.16 78.30
N VAL A 45 -15.36 -10.50 77.38
CA VAL A 45 -14.36 -9.48 77.75
C VAL A 45 -15.16 -8.29 78.25
N ALA A 46 -15.13 -8.06 79.55
CA ALA A 46 -15.67 -6.85 80.15
C ALA A 46 -14.80 -5.67 79.73
N PHE A 47 -15.40 -4.64 79.11
CA PHE A 47 -14.75 -3.36 78.89
C PHE A 47 -14.91 -2.50 80.15
N SER A 48 -13.88 -2.44 80.99
CA SER A 48 -13.61 -1.27 81.84
C SER A 48 -12.90 -0.21 81.00
N PRO A 49 -13.11 1.11 81.24
CA PRO A 49 -12.47 2.18 80.47
C PRO A 49 -11.00 2.44 80.85
N GLU A 50 -10.30 1.43 81.36
CA GLU A 50 -8.89 1.53 81.76
C GLU A 50 -8.08 0.61 80.84
N ALA A 51 -7.21 1.21 80.02
CA ALA A 51 -6.37 0.52 79.05
C ALA A 51 -5.33 -0.36 79.76
N MET A 52 -5.71 -1.59 80.13
CA MET A 52 -4.80 -2.60 80.67
C MET A 52 -4.18 -3.40 79.53
N ALA A 53 -2.85 -3.39 79.44
CA ALA A 53 -2.10 -4.35 78.63
C ALA A 53 -2.37 -5.76 79.19
N ASN A 54 -2.83 -6.70 78.36
CA ASN A 54 -3.07 -8.08 78.76
C ASN A 54 -2.04 -8.99 78.08
N THR A 55 -1.17 -9.61 78.89
CA THR A 55 -0.24 -10.64 78.43
C THR A 55 -1.00 -11.96 78.34
N ILE A 56 -1.21 -12.47 77.12
CA ILE A 56 -1.78 -13.82 76.95
C ILE A 56 -0.64 -14.82 77.05
N ASP A 57 -0.44 -15.34 78.26
CA ASP A 57 0.42 -16.50 78.50
C ASP A 57 -0.21 -17.75 77.87
N MET A 58 0.50 -18.36 76.92
CA MET A 58 0.06 -19.56 76.20
C MET A 58 0.82 -20.81 76.67
N GLN A 59 0.88 -21.04 77.98
CA GLN A 59 1.37 -22.31 78.53
C GLN A 59 0.26 -23.35 78.73
N ALA A 60 0.64 -24.62 78.56
CA ALA A 60 -0.10 -25.75 79.10
C ALA A 60 -0.07 -25.71 80.63
N GLN A 61 -1.20 -26.01 81.26
CA GLN A 61 -1.44 -25.92 82.71
C GLN A 61 -0.28 -26.48 83.57
N GLY A 62 0.47 -25.60 84.24
CA GLY A 62 1.41 -25.97 85.31
C GLY A 62 2.39 -24.85 85.69
N ASN A 63 2.20 -24.27 86.88
CA ASN A 63 3.02 -23.25 87.56
C ASN A 63 3.33 -21.96 86.78
N LYS A 64 2.55 -20.93 87.09
CA LYS A 64 2.66 -19.55 86.60
C LYS A 64 3.88 -18.83 87.18
N ASN A 65 5.03 -18.96 86.56
CA ASN A 65 6.10 -17.98 86.65
C ASN A 65 6.26 -17.34 85.27
N ASP A 66 6.08 -16.01 85.21
CA ASP A 66 6.21 -15.10 84.04
C ASP A 66 7.56 -15.20 83.29
N ALA A 67 8.44 -16.10 83.71
CA ALA A 67 9.83 -16.23 83.30
C ALA A 67 10.13 -17.44 82.39
N ASP A 68 9.25 -18.46 82.32
CA ASP A 68 9.66 -19.76 81.75
C ASP A 68 9.01 -20.07 80.40
N CYS A 69 9.19 -19.17 79.44
CA CYS A 69 8.93 -19.47 78.03
C CYS A 69 10.07 -20.32 77.45
N VAL A 70 10.17 -21.59 77.84
CA VAL A 70 11.28 -22.49 77.50
C VAL A 70 10.99 -23.30 76.24
N SER A 71 11.76 -23.11 75.17
CA SER A 71 11.85 -24.07 74.05
C SER A 71 13.21 -24.77 74.06
N GLY A 72 13.20 -26.11 74.14
CA GLY A 72 14.41 -26.91 74.08
C GLY A 72 14.92 -27.05 72.65
N GLY A 73 16.14 -26.57 72.37
CA GLY A 73 16.87 -26.81 71.12
C GLY A 73 16.52 -25.86 69.95
N ASN A 74 17.36 -25.90 68.91
CA ASN A 74 17.12 -25.13 67.67
C ASN A 74 15.91 -25.70 66.95
N THR A 75 14.90 -24.87 66.69
CA THR A 75 13.72 -25.27 65.94
C THR A 75 13.62 -24.44 64.67
N THR A 76 13.44 -25.10 63.54
CA THR A 76 13.21 -24.43 62.26
C THR A 76 11.71 -24.43 61.98
N VAL A 77 11.12 -23.24 61.90
CA VAL A 77 9.72 -23.04 61.50
C VAL A 77 9.76 -22.23 60.21
N TYR A 78 9.37 -22.85 59.09
CA TYR A 78 9.62 -22.31 57.75
C TYR A 78 11.13 -22.08 57.49
N LYS A 79 11.55 -20.89 57.01
CA LYS A 79 12.96 -20.51 56.83
C LYS A 79 13.58 -19.83 58.06
N ALA A 80 12.81 -19.61 59.12
CA ALA A 80 13.30 -19.07 60.38
C ALA A 80 13.96 -20.18 61.20
N GLN A 81 15.27 -20.07 61.42
CA GLN A 81 15.97 -20.85 62.43
C GLN A 81 16.06 -20.01 63.70
N THR A 82 15.30 -20.40 64.72
CA THR A 82 15.38 -19.78 66.05
C THR A 82 16.15 -20.71 66.97
N ASN A 83 17.03 -20.13 67.78
CA ASN A 83 17.65 -20.87 68.88
C ASN A 83 16.61 -21.06 69.98
N GLY A 84 16.71 -22.16 70.74
CA GLY A 84 15.91 -22.36 71.94
C GLY A 84 15.92 -21.11 72.81
N THR A 85 14.75 -20.67 73.27
CA THR A 85 14.61 -19.42 74.02
C THR A 85 14.14 -19.69 75.43
N THR A 86 14.61 -18.85 76.36
CA THR A 86 14.02 -18.61 77.69
C THR A 86 13.64 -17.12 77.81
N GLY A 87 13.55 -16.42 76.68
CA GLY A 87 13.26 -15.00 76.63
C GLY A 87 11.85 -14.72 77.11
N ALA A 88 11.74 -13.93 78.18
CA ALA A 88 10.48 -13.41 78.66
C ALA A 88 9.83 -12.51 77.59
N ILE A 89 8.51 -12.36 77.70
CA ILE A 89 7.77 -11.40 76.88
C ILE A 89 8.26 -9.99 77.25
N THR A 90 8.73 -9.23 76.26
CA THR A 90 9.02 -7.80 76.46
C THR A 90 7.76 -7.01 76.12
N ASP A 91 7.28 -6.22 77.08
CA ASP A 91 6.11 -5.40 76.87
C ASP A 91 6.32 -4.35 75.75
N GLY A 92 5.20 -3.79 75.29
CA GLY A 92 5.23 -2.53 74.57
C GLY A 92 5.48 -1.38 75.55
N SER A 93 5.00 -0.18 75.26
CA SER A 93 5.08 0.94 76.21
C SER A 93 4.12 0.84 77.41
N GLY A 94 3.51 -0.33 77.65
CA GLY A 94 2.41 -0.53 78.61
C GLY A 94 1.05 0.09 78.20
N THR A 95 1.00 1.02 77.24
CA THR A 95 -0.21 1.76 76.83
C THR A 95 -0.66 1.35 75.42
N TYR A 96 -1.94 1.02 75.27
CA TYR A 96 -2.58 0.58 74.00
C TYR A 96 -1.90 -0.63 73.33
N SER A 97 -1.05 -1.37 74.04
CA SER A 97 -0.21 -2.44 73.47
C SER A 97 -0.70 -3.82 73.93
N THR A 98 -0.59 -4.83 73.07
CA THR A 98 -0.87 -6.24 73.34
C THR A 98 0.31 -7.07 72.86
N VAL A 99 1.00 -7.78 73.75
CA VAL A 99 2.15 -8.64 73.41
C VAL A 99 1.93 -10.03 73.99
N ALA A 100 2.03 -11.07 73.17
CA ALA A 100 1.83 -12.46 73.58
C ALA A 100 2.72 -13.43 72.77
N GLY A 101 3.23 -14.45 73.44
CA GLY A 101 4.07 -15.51 72.85
C GLY A 101 5.53 -15.47 73.31
N CYS A 102 6.18 -16.62 73.41
CA CYS A 102 7.54 -16.72 73.94
C CYS A 102 8.55 -15.89 73.16
N ASN A 103 9.35 -15.09 73.86
CA ASN A 103 10.31 -14.16 73.26
C ASN A 103 9.69 -13.13 72.31
N ALA A 104 8.37 -12.89 72.40
CA ALA A 104 7.74 -11.78 71.72
C ALA A 104 8.17 -10.46 72.37
N SER A 105 8.36 -9.42 71.57
CA SER A 105 8.80 -8.10 72.02
C SER A 105 7.98 -6.99 71.39
N GLY A 106 7.30 -6.22 72.24
CA GLY A 106 6.66 -4.96 71.85
C GLY A 106 7.65 -3.80 71.72
N GLY A 107 8.95 -4.01 71.93
CA GLY A 107 10.01 -3.03 71.71
C GLY A 107 9.93 -1.75 72.56
N GLY A 108 9.12 -1.72 73.62
CA GLY A 108 8.86 -0.52 74.41
C GLY A 108 8.13 0.60 73.65
N VAL A 109 7.50 0.32 72.50
CA VAL A 109 6.81 1.33 71.67
C VAL A 109 5.30 1.36 71.95
N LEU A 110 4.69 2.52 71.67
CA LEU A 110 3.25 2.76 71.88
C LEU A 110 2.39 2.04 70.83
N GLY A 111 1.28 1.45 71.28
CA GLY A 111 0.30 0.82 70.38
C GLY A 111 0.81 -0.44 69.67
N ALA A 112 1.78 -1.15 70.25
CA ALA A 112 2.33 -2.37 69.66
C ALA A 112 1.35 -3.54 69.79
N THR A 113 1.07 -4.25 68.70
CA THR A 113 0.37 -5.54 68.73
C THR A 113 1.34 -6.62 68.27
N ALA A 114 1.78 -7.51 69.15
CA ALA A 114 2.67 -8.62 68.81
C ALA A 114 2.07 -9.93 69.32
N TYR A 115 1.83 -10.90 68.43
CA TYR A 115 1.24 -12.19 68.78
C TYR A 115 1.98 -13.33 68.08
N GLY A 116 2.64 -14.19 68.84
CA GLY A 116 3.41 -15.34 68.34
C GLY A 116 4.85 -15.36 68.86
N SER A 117 5.45 -16.54 68.93
CA SER A 117 6.82 -16.66 69.45
C SER A 117 7.81 -15.92 68.56
N TYR A 118 8.74 -15.17 69.15
CA TYR A 118 9.70 -14.29 68.45
C TYR A 118 9.05 -13.18 67.60
N ALA A 119 7.75 -12.88 67.80
CA ALA A 119 7.12 -11.73 67.15
C ALA A 119 7.68 -10.42 67.72
N LYS A 120 8.05 -9.48 66.85
CA LYS A 120 8.75 -8.25 67.23
C LYS A 120 8.08 -7.03 66.62
N VAL A 121 7.81 -6.02 67.43
CA VAL A 121 7.39 -4.69 66.96
C VAL A 121 8.51 -3.70 67.31
N THR A 122 8.98 -2.94 66.31
CA THR A 122 10.11 -1.99 66.47
C THR A 122 9.69 -0.53 66.38
N GLY A 123 8.45 -0.24 65.97
CA GLY A 123 7.94 1.12 65.82
C GLY A 123 6.48 1.27 66.27
N LYS A 124 6.08 2.51 66.55
CA LYS A 124 4.76 2.83 67.12
C LYS A 124 3.63 2.34 66.23
N GLY A 125 2.58 1.76 66.82
CA GLY A 125 1.39 1.27 66.10
C GLY A 125 1.64 0.07 65.18
N GLY A 126 2.79 -0.60 65.30
CA GLY A 126 3.09 -1.80 64.51
C GLY A 126 2.31 -3.02 64.98
N THR A 127 1.95 -3.89 64.03
CA THR A 127 1.22 -5.15 64.28
C THR A 127 1.99 -6.34 63.69
N ALA A 128 2.47 -7.25 64.53
CA ALA A 128 3.20 -8.47 64.17
C ALA A 128 2.42 -9.71 64.63
N LEU A 129 2.00 -10.58 63.69
CA LEU A 129 1.16 -11.74 63.95
C LEU A 129 1.78 -13.03 63.37
N GLY A 130 2.37 -13.85 64.22
CA GLY A 130 2.85 -15.20 63.95
C GLY A 130 4.28 -15.45 64.44
N HIS A 131 4.87 -16.59 64.04
CA HIS A 131 6.19 -16.98 64.51
C HIS A 131 7.30 -16.22 63.76
N ASN A 132 8.23 -15.61 64.48
CA ASN A 132 9.37 -14.85 63.94
C ASN A 132 8.96 -13.70 62.99
N THR A 133 7.85 -13.02 63.29
CA THR A 133 7.39 -11.87 62.49
C THR A 133 7.96 -10.56 63.02
N GLU A 134 8.29 -9.60 62.15
CA GLU A 134 8.79 -8.27 62.56
C GLU A 134 7.99 -7.15 61.88
N ALA A 135 7.46 -6.21 62.66
CA ALA A 135 6.73 -5.04 62.15
C ALA A 135 7.33 -3.72 62.67
N ALA A 136 7.61 -2.79 61.76
CA ALA A 136 8.06 -1.43 62.07
C ALA A 136 6.89 -0.48 62.43
N GLN A 137 7.15 0.83 62.38
CA GLN A 137 6.15 1.85 62.67
C GLN A 137 4.98 1.80 61.69
N TRP A 138 3.75 1.78 62.21
CA TRP A 138 2.48 1.68 61.46
C TRP A 138 2.43 0.49 60.48
N ALA A 139 3.32 -0.49 60.63
CA ALA A 139 3.44 -1.62 59.73
C ALA A 139 2.58 -2.80 60.17
N LEU A 140 2.22 -3.67 59.23
CA LEU A 140 1.54 -4.93 59.47
C LEU A 140 2.39 -6.08 58.94
N ALA A 141 2.84 -6.97 59.81
CA ALA A 141 3.47 -8.24 59.46
C ALA A 141 2.60 -9.40 59.94
N ALA A 142 2.15 -10.27 59.05
CA ALA A 142 1.34 -11.44 59.43
C ALA A 142 1.72 -12.70 58.64
N GLY A 143 2.03 -13.78 59.35
CA GLY A 143 2.49 -15.06 58.77
C GLY A 143 3.60 -15.71 59.61
N VAL A 144 4.42 -16.55 58.98
CA VAL A 144 5.59 -17.15 59.62
C VAL A 144 6.84 -16.59 58.94
N ASP A 145 7.80 -16.09 59.72
CA ASP A 145 9.01 -15.44 59.21
C ASP A 145 8.74 -14.22 58.30
N THR A 146 7.66 -13.49 58.61
CA THR A 146 7.19 -12.35 57.82
C THR A 146 7.78 -11.04 58.36
N LYS A 147 8.32 -10.17 57.49
CA LYS A 147 9.03 -8.95 57.89
C LYS A 147 8.48 -7.71 57.19
N ALA A 148 7.77 -6.87 57.90
CA ALA A 148 7.35 -5.54 57.48
C ALA A 148 8.24 -4.50 58.16
N THR A 149 9.50 -4.37 57.71
CA THR A 149 10.50 -3.49 58.37
C THR A 149 10.48 -2.06 57.86
N GLY A 150 9.73 -1.76 56.80
CA GLY A 150 9.49 -0.40 56.34
C GLY A 150 8.40 0.31 57.14
N GLU A 151 8.50 1.64 57.29
CA GLU A 151 7.44 2.46 57.88
C GLU A 151 6.15 2.37 57.03
N SER A 152 4.99 2.21 57.67
CA SER A 152 3.69 2.04 56.98
C SER A 152 3.65 0.88 55.98
N SER A 153 4.51 -0.13 56.14
CA SER A 153 4.59 -1.27 55.22
C SER A 153 3.62 -2.39 55.60
N VAL A 154 3.29 -3.24 54.63
CA VAL A 154 2.43 -4.43 54.83
C VAL A 154 3.13 -5.66 54.28
N ALA A 155 3.39 -6.64 55.13
CA ALA A 155 3.87 -7.97 54.75
C ALA A 155 2.88 -9.04 55.21
N LEU A 156 2.34 -9.83 54.28
CA LEU A 156 1.34 -10.87 54.57
C LEU A 156 1.71 -12.18 53.85
N GLY A 157 1.91 -13.26 54.60
CA GLY A 157 2.26 -14.58 54.08
C GLY A 157 3.62 -15.07 54.57
N SER A 158 3.83 -16.39 54.57
CA SER A 158 5.05 -17.01 55.08
C SER A 158 6.28 -16.51 54.31
N GLY A 159 7.24 -15.93 55.03
CA GLY A 159 8.45 -15.40 54.45
C GLY A 159 8.32 -14.12 53.64
N ALA A 160 7.16 -13.45 53.63
CA ALA A 160 6.96 -12.17 52.94
C ALA A 160 7.82 -11.07 53.57
N VAL A 161 8.43 -10.21 52.76
CA VAL A 161 9.33 -9.14 53.21
C VAL A 161 8.98 -7.81 52.54
N ALA A 162 8.55 -6.83 53.32
CA ALA A 162 8.31 -5.45 52.90
C ALA A 162 9.31 -4.53 53.64
N SER A 163 10.45 -4.26 53.00
CA SER A 163 11.62 -3.67 53.66
C SER A 163 11.67 -2.14 53.67
N ASN A 164 10.79 -1.47 52.91
CA ASN A 164 10.90 -0.04 52.66
C ASN A 164 9.58 0.71 52.94
N THR A 165 9.63 2.04 53.03
CA THR A 165 8.46 2.87 53.41
C THR A 165 7.28 2.66 52.46
N SER A 166 6.08 2.49 53.01
CA SER A 166 4.81 2.27 52.30
C SER A 166 4.82 1.08 51.33
N SER A 167 5.74 0.13 51.49
CA SER A 167 5.81 -1.06 50.65
C SER A 167 4.79 -2.13 51.03
N ILE A 168 4.33 -2.90 50.05
CA ILE A 168 3.34 -3.97 50.24
C ILE A 168 3.87 -5.27 49.65
N ALA A 169 4.05 -6.30 50.48
CA ALA A 169 4.42 -7.66 50.06
C ALA A 169 3.35 -8.66 50.54
N ILE A 170 2.60 -9.26 49.62
CA ILE A 170 1.52 -10.21 49.93
C ILE A 170 1.71 -11.51 49.16
N GLY A 171 1.95 -12.62 49.86
CA GLY A 171 2.20 -13.92 49.26
C GLY A 171 3.39 -14.64 49.90
N THR A 172 3.50 -15.94 49.70
CA THR A 172 4.65 -16.71 50.21
C THR A 172 5.93 -16.27 49.51
N ASP A 173 6.94 -15.88 50.28
CA ASP A 173 8.23 -15.33 49.80
C ASP A 173 8.10 -14.14 48.83
N SER A 174 7.02 -13.35 48.92
CA SER A 174 6.99 -12.07 48.23
C SER A 174 7.99 -11.09 48.86
N GLY A 175 8.58 -10.21 48.05
CA GLY A 175 9.63 -9.29 48.48
C GLY A 175 9.51 -7.91 47.85
N THR A 176 9.56 -6.88 48.69
CA THR A 176 9.60 -5.49 48.24
C THR A 176 10.72 -4.73 48.93
N SER A 177 11.65 -4.19 48.14
CA SER A 177 12.72 -3.30 48.62
C SER A 177 12.61 -1.85 48.12
N GLY A 178 11.71 -1.57 47.18
CA GLY A 178 11.43 -0.21 46.69
C GLY A 178 10.45 0.56 47.58
N ILE A 179 10.59 1.89 47.65
CA ILE A 179 9.67 2.77 48.38
C ILE A 179 8.30 2.75 47.68
N GLY A 180 7.20 2.56 48.42
CA GLY A 180 5.83 2.56 47.86
C GLY A 180 5.55 1.46 46.84
N ALA A 181 6.42 0.45 46.72
CA ALA A 181 6.28 -0.63 45.76
C ALA A 181 5.34 -1.74 46.26
N ILE A 182 4.81 -2.54 45.33
CA ILE A 182 3.78 -3.53 45.60
C ILE A 182 4.18 -4.87 44.96
N ALA A 183 4.38 -5.91 45.77
CA ALA A 183 4.56 -7.29 45.36
C ALA A 183 3.38 -8.16 45.85
N ILE A 184 2.58 -8.71 44.95
CA ILE A 184 1.43 -9.57 45.28
C ILE A 184 1.51 -10.89 44.52
N GLY A 185 1.70 -12.00 45.22
CA GLY A 185 1.83 -13.34 44.65
C GLY A 185 3.01 -14.10 45.27
N ARG A 186 2.98 -15.43 45.15
CA ARG A 186 4.11 -16.26 45.59
C ARG A 186 5.37 -15.87 44.82
N ASN A 187 6.48 -15.61 45.50
CA ASN A 187 7.75 -15.18 44.91
C ASN A 187 7.65 -13.89 44.07
N ALA A 188 6.62 -13.05 44.24
CA ALA A 188 6.57 -11.75 43.57
C ALA A 188 7.67 -10.83 44.15
N GLN A 189 8.44 -10.15 43.30
CA GLN A 189 9.57 -9.33 43.71
C GLN A 189 9.53 -7.94 43.10
N THR A 190 9.75 -6.91 43.91
CA THR A 190 9.89 -5.52 43.46
C THR A 190 11.12 -4.86 44.07
N SER A 191 12.03 -4.34 43.24
CA SER A 191 13.25 -3.68 43.74
C SER A 191 13.27 -2.15 43.58
N ALA A 192 12.51 -1.61 42.63
CA ALA A 192 12.47 -0.18 42.34
C ALA A 192 11.29 0.54 43.01
N SER A 193 11.46 1.82 43.35
CA SER A 193 10.46 2.66 44.02
C SER A 193 9.21 2.86 43.15
N GLY A 194 8.02 2.68 43.72
CA GLY A 194 6.74 2.82 43.03
C GLY A 194 6.44 1.73 41.99
N SER A 195 7.21 0.65 41.99
CA SER A 195 7.00 -0.51 41.10
C SER A 195 5.90 -1.45 41.59
N ILE A 196 5.30 -2.20 40.66
CA ILE A 196 4.20 -3.13 40.91
C ILE A 196 4.53 -4.49 40.28
N ALA A 197 4.64 -5.55 41.09
CA ALA A 197 4.69 -6.93 40.65
C ALA A 197 3.47 -7.70 41.16
N ILE A 198 2.60 -8.17 40.27
CA ILE A 198 1.40 -8.93 40.64
C ILE A 198 1.37 -10.24 39.86
N GLY A 199 1.53 -11.36 40.55
CA GLY A 199 1.53 -12.69 39.97
C GLY A 199 2.60 -13.58 40.57
N ASP A 200 2.42 -14.88 40.41
CA ASP A 200 3.38 -15.88 40.85
C ASP A 200 4.71 -15.75 40.09
N GLY A 201 5.79 -15.44 40.81
CA GLY A 201 7.10 -15.14 40.26
C GLY A 201 7.20 -13.84 39.43
N ALA A 202 6.21 -12.95 39.53
CA ALA A 202 6.27 -11.65 38.86
C ALA A 202 7.42 -10.80 39.41
N THR A 203 8.16 -10.11 38.54
CA THR A 203 9.37 -9.36 38.90
C THR A 203 9.32 -7.97 38.29
N ALA A 204 9.28 -6.93 39.11
CA ALA A 204 9.30 -5.55 38.67
C ALA A 204 10.55 -4.87 39.27
N THR A 205 11.59 -4.73 38.46
CA THR A 205 12.91 -4.29 38.91
C THR A 205 13.33 -3.02 38.19
N GLY A 206 14.34 -2.34 38.73
CA GLY A 206 14.86 -1.14 38.10
C GLY A 206 16.19 -0.72 38.72
N GLY A 207 16.91 0.16 38.02
CA GLY A 207 18.15 0.77 38.48
C GLY A 207 17.96 1.95 39.43
N THR A 208 18.90 2.89 39.39
CA THR A 208 19.29 3.69 40.55
C THR A 208 18.51 5.00 40.78
N THR A 209 17.44 5.29 40.02
CA THR A 209 16.78 6.62 40.03
C THR A 209 15.26 6.58 40.19
N ASP A 210 14.72 5.77 41.11
CA ASP A 210 13.29 5.64 41.45
C ASP A 210 12.36 5.35 40.25
N ILE A 211 11.91 4.10 40.11
CA ILE A 211 11.40 3.63 38.82
C ILE A 211 10.08 2.88 38.95
N ASN A 212 9.06 3.35 38.22
CA ASN A 212 7.68 2.84 38.23
C ASN A 212 7.45 1.64 37.29
N SER A 213 8.26 0.59 37.42
CA SER A 213 8.09 -0.64 36.62
C SER A 213 6.80 -1.37 36.99
N ILE A 214 6.08 -1.91 36.01
CA ILE A 214 4.85 -2.69 36.24
C ILE A 214 4.99 -4.06 35.58
N ALA A 215 4.85 -5.13 36.36
CA ALA A 215 4.84 -6.52 35.92
C ALA A 215 3.59 -7.24 36.47
N ILE A 216 2.65 -7.60 35.60
CA ILE A 216 1.39 -8.23 35.99
C ILE A 216 1.19 -9.53 35.20
N GLY A 217 1.17 -10.66 35.90
CA GLY A 217 1.03 -12.00 35.34
C GLY A 217 2.05 -12.98 35.91
N LYS A 218 1.78 -14.29 35.79
CA LYS A 218 2.70 -15.33 36.26
C LYS A 218 4.03 -15.22 35.50
N GLY A 219 5.13 -15.02 36.21
CA GLY A 219 6.47 -14.84 35.65
C GLY A 219 6.59 -13.63 34.72
N ALA A 220 5.71 -12.63 34.84
CA ALA A 220 5.88 -11.37 34.13
C ALA A 220 7.12 -10.64 34.66
N GLN A 221 7.89 -10.03 33.78
CA GLN A 221 9.13 -9.34 34.11
C GLN A 221 9.13 -7.96 33.49
N SER A 222 9.38 -6.94 34.31
CA SER A 222 9.54 -5.56 33.87
C SER A 222 10.81 -4.99 34.48
N TRP A 223 11.62 -4.33 33.65
CA TRP A 223 12.79 -3.58 34.10
C TRP A 223 12.71 -2.11 33.68
N GLY A 224 13.27 -1.21 34.47
CA GLY A 224 13.22 0.22 34.14
C GLY A 224 11.80 0.79 34.24
N GLN A 225 11.45 1.82 33.46
CA GLN A 225 10.10 2.41 33.47
C GLN A 225 9.12 1.64 32.57
N SER A 226 9.22 0.30 32.55
CA SER A 226 8.54 -0.56 31.60
C SER A 226 7.22 -1.15 32.11
N PHE A 227 6.41 -1.64 31.18
CA PHE A 227 5.11 -2.24 31.45
C PHE A 227 5.00 -3.63 30.83
N ALA A 228 4.98 -4.66 31.66
CA ALA A 228 4.76 -6.05 31.29
C ALA A 228 3.41 -6.55 31.82
N LEU A 229 2.52 -7.01 30.93
CA LEU A 229 1.20 -7.54 31.27
C LEU A 229 0.92 -8.84 30.52
N GLY A 230 0.89 -9.96 31.22
CA GLY A 230 0.62 -11.29 30.67
C GLY A 230 1.49 -12.37 31.30
N THR A 231 1.11 -13.64 31.14
CA THR A 231 1.94 -14.76 31.61
C THR A 231 3.24 -14.81 30.80
N GLY A 232 4.38 -14.69 31.48
CA GLY A 232 5.71 -14.65 30.85
C GLY A 232 5.97 -13.40 29.99
N ALA A 233 5.15 -12.34 30.10
CA ALA A 233 5.44 -11.08 29.43
C ALA A 233 6.75 -10.49 29.96
N SER A 234 7.62 -10.00 29.09
CA SER A 234 8.94 -9.48 29.44
C SER A 234 9.15 -8.12 28.78
N ALA A 235 9.15 -7.06 29.57
CA ALA A 235 9.34 -5.69 29.08
C ALA A 235 10.70 -5.12 29.53
N ASP A 236 11.58 -4.93 28.53
CA ASP A 236 12.92 -4.33 28.59
C ASP A 236 13.89 -5.10 29.49
N SER A 237 14.82 -5.83 28.89
CA SER A 237 15.67 -6.74 29.65
C SER A 237 17.07 -6.22 30.00
N PHE A 238 17.60 -5.08 29.50
CA PHE A 238 19.00 -4.75 29.83
C PHE A 238 19.49 -3.33 29.45
N THR A 239 18.95 -2.28 30.06
CA THR A 239 19.65 -1.01 30.33
C THR A 239 18.77 -0.22 31.30
N PHE A 240 19.28 0.15 32.49
CA PHE A 240 18.47 0.86 33.49
C PHE A 240 18.26 2.34 33.16
N ASP A 241 18.08 2.66 31.88
CA ASP A 241 17.82 4.01 31.40
C ASP A 241 16.31 4.27 31.39
N ILE A 242 15.91 5.38 31.99
CA ILE A 242 14.52 5.87 31.96
C ILE A 242 14.02 6.13 30.53
N ASN A 243 14.92 6.25 29.57
CA ASN A 243 14.60 6.43 28.15
C ASN A 243 14.33 5.13 27.39
N ASP A 244 14.58 3.97 27.99
CA ASP A 244 14.52 2.66 27.32
C ASP A 244 13.19 1.91 27.54
N SER A 245 12.21 2.52 28.19
CA SER A 245 10.92 1.94 28.57
C SER A 245 10.28 1.05 27.50
N GLY A 246 10.06 -0.22 27.85
CA GLY A 246 9.36 -1.20 27.03
C GLY A 246 7.88 -1.37 27.41
N VAL A 247 7.04 -1.68 26.43
CA VAL A 247 5.67 -2.14 26.65
C VAL A 247 5.53 -3.55 26.10
N ALA A 248 5.29 -4.54 26.98
CA ALA A 248 5.02 -5.92 26.60
C ALA A 248 3.64 -6.35 27.12
N VAL A 249 2.65 -6.51 26.23
CA VAL A 249 1.28 -6.86 26.59
C VAL A 249 0.84 -8.12 25.85
N GLY A 250 0.46 -9.17 26.57
CA GLY A 250 0.12 -10.48 26.02
C GLY A 250 0.96 -11.59 26.65
N ALA A 251 0.48 -12.84 26.57
CA ALA A 251 1.28 -13.97 27.04
C ALA A 251 2.55 -14.11 26.19
N GLN A 252 3.71 -14.24 26.84
CA GLN A 252 5.01 -14.34 26.18
C GLN A 252 5.34 -13.18 25.23
N SER A 253 4.72 -12.00 25.40
CA SER A 253 5.15 -10.80 24.67
C SER A 253 6.51 -10.34 25.19
N VAL A 254 7.38 -9.90 24.28
CA VAL A 254 8.77 -9.58 24.62
C VAL A 254 9.22 -8.30 23.93
N THR A 255 9.71 -7.35 24.72
CA THR A 255 10.69 -6.36 24.24
C THR A 255 12.06 -6.82 24.73
N ALA A 256 12.91 -7.26 23.79
CA ALA A 256 14.13 -7.98 24.12
C ALA A 256 15.18 -7.11 24.82
N ALA A 257 16.22 -7.74 25.38
CA ALA A 257 17.36 -7.02 25.96
C ALA A 257 17.98 -6.03 24.96
N GLY A 258 18.28 -4.82 25.44
CA GLY A 258 18.86 -3.75 24.63
C GLY A 258 17.89 -3.08 23.66
N THR A 259 16.58 -3.34 23.73
CA THR A 259 15.60 -2.53 23.01
C THR A 259 15.35 -1.23 23.75
N THR A 260 15.44 -0.10 23.05
CA THR A 260 15.01 1.20 23.57
C THR A 260 13.59 1.48 23.07
N LYS A 261 12.62 1.80 23.94
CA LYS A 261 11.27 2.24 23.54
C LYS A 261 10.47 1.22 22.72
N GLY A 262 10.69 -0.08 22.98
CA GLY A 262 10.00 -1.16 22.28
C GLY A 262 8.53 -1.28 22.69
N THR A 263 7.64 -1.56 21.75
CA THR A 263 6.23 -1.91 22.02
C THR A 263 5.87 -3.26 21.41
N ALA A 264 5.55 -4.26 22.23
CA ALA A 264 5.10 -5.58 21.83
C ALA A 264 3.71 -5.86 22.41
N ILE A 265 2.68 -5.89 21.56
CA ILE A 265 1.29 -6.12 21.97
C ILE A 265 0.71 -7.31 21.21
N GLY A 266 0.39 -8.39 21.93
CA GLY A 266 -0.14 -9.65 21.39
C GLY A 266 0.59 -10.86 21.98
N VAL A 267 -0.07 -12.02 21.93
CA VAL A 267 0.57 -13.28 22.37
C VAL A 267 1.78 -13.55 21.50
N ASN A 268 2.95 -13.72 22.12
CA ASN A 268 4.23 -13.94 21.43
C ASN A 268 4.62 -12.80 20.46
N ALA A 269 4.08 -11.58 20.66
CA ALA A 269 4.57 -10.40 19.94
C ALA A 269 5.99 -10.06 20.42
N LYS A 270 6.87 -9.68 19.49
CA LYS A 270 8.29 -9.49 19.78
C LYS A 270 8.88 -8.26 19.12
N VAL A 271 9.59 -7.46 19.92
CA VAL A 271 10.54 -6.47 19.44
C VAL A 271 11.95 -7.05 19.67
N THR A 272 12.74 -7.23 18.61
CA THR A 272 14.01 -7.97 18.69
C THR A 272 15.13 -7.16 19.35
N GLY A 273 16.17 -7.82 19.85
CA GLY A 273 17.27 -7.15 20.56
C GLY A 273 17.94 -6.06 19.73
N SER A 274 18.36 -4.99 20.41
CA SER A 274 19.02 -3.81 19.83
C SER A 274 18.20 -2.93 18.90
N THR A 275 16.88 -3.17 18.74
CA THR A 275 16.04 -2.25 17.97
C THR A 275 15.64 -1.04 18.79
N VAL A 276 15.75 0.15 18.22
CA VAL A 276 15.26 1.41 18.81
C VAL A 276 13.85 1.69 18.30
N ALA A 277 12.89 1.94 19.19
CA ALA A 277 11.51 2.33 18.88
C ALA A 277 10.74 1.36 17.95
N GLY A 278 11.03 0.07 18.02
CA GLY A 278 10.30 -0.96 17.27
C GLY A 278 8.91 -1.24 17.88
N THR A 279 7.90 -1.39 17.03
CA THR A 279 6.50 -1.65 17.42
C THR A 279 5.98 -2.92 16.76
N ALA A 280 5.62 -3.93 17.54
CA ALA A 280 4.99 -5.18 17.09
C ALA A 280 3.59 -5.30 17.69
N ILE A 281 2.55 -5.27 16.86
CA ILE A 281 1.14 -5.36 17.28
C ILE A 281 0.46 -6.51 16.55
N GLY A 282 0.07 -7.54 17.30
CA GLY A 282 -0.56 -8.76 16.80
C GLY A 282 0.13 -10.01 17.32
N SER A 283 -0.58 -11.14 17.41
CA SER A 283 0.03 -12.39 17.84
C SER A 283 1.12 -12.82 16.86
N ASN A 284 2.30 -13.17 17.37
CA ASN A 284 3.52 -13.48 16.60
C ASN A 284 4.02 -12.33 15.70
N ALA A 285 3.59 -11.09 15.92
CA ALA A 285 4.16 -9.96 15.20
C ALA A 285 5.63 -9.75 15.64
N VAL A 286 6.53 -9.46 14.70
CA VAL A 286 7.96 -9.26 14.97
C VAL A 286 8.44 -7.95 14.35
N ALA A 287 8.86 -7.02 15.20
CA ALA A 287 9.55 -5.81 14.77
C ALA A 287 11.06 -6.00 14.97
N SER A 288 11.84 -5.99 13.89
CA SER A 288 13.28 -6.29 13.92
C SER A 288 14.20 -5.22 13.33
N ILE A 289 13.65 -4.04 13.06
CA ILE A 289 14.43 -2.89 12.58
C ILE A 289 14.05 -1.66 13.40
N ASP A 290 14.97 -0.70 13.49
CA ASP A 290 14.73 0.55 14.20
C ASP A 290 13.53 1.32 13.62
N ASN A 291 12.77 1.92 14.52
CA ASN A 291 11.62 2.78 14.27
C ASN A 291 10.52 2.13 13.41
N SER A 292 10.46 0.79 13.37
CA SER A 292 9.50 0.07 12.52
C SER A 292 8.23 -0.35 13.21
N VAL A 293 7.22 -0.64 12.40
CA VAL A 293 5.92 -1.13 12.85
C VAL A 293 5.57 -2.44 12.12
N ALA A 294 5.51 -3.54 12.86
CA ALA A 294 4.89 -4.78 12.42
C ALA A 294 3.43 -4.81 12.91
N LEU A 295 2.48 -4.64 11.99
CA LEU A 295 1.05 -4.50 12.30
C LEU A 295 0.23 -5.68 11.78
N GLY A 296 -0.41 -6.41 12.69
CA GLY A 296 -1.21 -7.61 12.43
C GLY A 296 -0.51 -8.91 12.85
N SER A 297 -1.28 -9.98 13.01
CA SER A 297 -0.75 -11.27 13.44
C SER A 297 0.27 -11.83 12.43
N ASN A 298 1.39 -12.36 12.91
CA ASN A 298 2.49 -12.85 12.08
C ASN A 298 3.11 -11.78 11.16
N SER A 299 2.83 -10.49 11.34
CA SER A 299 3.52 -9.44 10.57
C SER A 299 4.97 -9.34 11.00
N ILE A 300 5.88 -9.15 10.05
CA ILE A 300 7.32 -9.11 10.28
C ILE A 300 7.88 -7.89 9.55
N THR A 301 8.65 -7.05 10.26
CA THR A 301 9.50 -6.06 9.59
C THR A 301 10.83 -6.74 9.22
N SER A 302 11.37 -6.43 8.05
CA SER A 302 12.64 -6.97 7.56
C SER A 302 13.53 -5.84 7.11
N ALA A 303 14.84 -6.11 6.98
CA ALA A 303 15.80 -5.11 6.55
C ALA A 303 15.34 -4.43 5.25
N ILE A 304 15.29 -3.09 5.29
CA ILE A 304 14.91 -2.28 4.15
C ILE A 304 16.11 -2.25 3.20
N THR A 305 15.93 -2.68 1.95
CA THR A 305 17.00 -2.72 0.95
C THR A 305 16.49 -2.24 -0.40
N GLY A 306 17.42 -1.85 -1.28
CA GLY A 306 17.13 -1.47 -2.67
C GLY A 306 16.82 0.01 -2.90
N THR A 307 16.35 0.31 -4.10
CA THR A 307 15.97 1.65 -4.57
C THR A 307 14.54 1.63 -5.11
N GLY A 308 13.85 2.78 -5.09
CA GLY A 308 12.53 2.91 -5.68
C GLY A 308 12.55 2.64 -7.18
N PHE A 309 11.65 1.79 -7.68
CA PHE A 309 11.67 1.26 -9.06
C PHE A 309 11.71 2.33 -10.15
N LEU A 310 10.97 3.44 -9.98
CA LEU A 310 10.91 4.54 -10.95
C LEU A 310 11.69 5.79 -10.52
N THR A 311 11.85 6.00 -9.22
CA THR A 311 12.46 7.21 -8.68
C THR A 311 13.96 7.04 -8.43
N SER A 312 14.47 5.81 -8.43
CA SER A 312 15.83 5.44 -8.07
C SER A 312 16.28 5.95 -6.68
N GLN A 313 15.35 6.40 -5.85
CA GLN A 313 15.66 6.86 -4.49
C GLN A 313 16.04 5.68 -3.62
N ALA A 314 17.14 5.81 -2.88
CA ALA A 314 17.57 4.80 -1.92
C ALA A 314 16.53 4.62 -0.82
N ALA A 315 16.25 3.37 -0.45
CA ALA A 315 15.34 3.08 0.64
C ALA A 315 15.94 3.54 1.98
N PRO A 316 15.13 4.04 2.93
CA PRO A 316 15.62 4.42 4.25
C PRO A 316 16.16 3.20 5.00
N THR A 317 17.13 3.40 5.90
CA THR A 317 17.74 2.32 6.68
C THR A 317 16.91 1.94 7.92
N VAL A 318 15.95 2.76 8.31
CA VAL A 318 15.06 2.61 9.47
C VAL A 318 13.63 3.03 9.10
N GLY A 319 12.63 2.63 9.89
CA GLY A 319 11.28 3.19 9.75
C GLY A 319 10.35 2.54 8.72
N ALA A 320 10.30 1.21 8.63
CA ALA A 320 9.29 0.53 7.80
C ALA A 320 8.01 0.21 8.57
N VAL A 321 6.87 0.29 7.87
CA VAL A 321 5.60 -0.28 8.33
C VAL A 321 5.31 -1.54 7.51
N SER A 322 5.29 -2.70 8.17
CA SER A 322 4.91 -3.98 7.57
C SER A 322 3.56 -4.44 8.09
N VAL A 323 2.60 -4.62 7.18
CA VAL A 323 1.28 -5.20 7.46
C VAL A 323 1.21 -6.69 7.11
N GLY A 324 2.35 -7.34 6.87
CA GLY A 324 2.43 -8.74 6.43
C GLY A 324 3.79 -9.34 6.74
N ASN A 325 4.14 -10.44 6.09
CA ASN A 325 5.40 -11.15 6.34
C ASN A 325 6.24 -11.40 5.08
N GLY A 326 5.91 -10.74 3.97
CA GLY A 326 6.63 -10.88 2.71
C GLY A 326 6.24 -12.13 1.90
N THR A 327 5.32 -12.96 2.38
CA THR A 327 4.78 -14.10 1.61
C THR A 327 3.43 -13.75 0.98
N ALA A 328 3.09 -14.35 -0.16
CA ALA A 328 1.81 -14.11 -0.82
C ALA A 328 0.60 -14.40 0.11
N ALA A 329 0.69 -15.44 0.94
CA ALA A 329 -0.37 -15.81 1.89
C ALA A 329 -0.41 -14.92 3.15
N GLY A 330 0.73 -14.37 3.58
CA GLY A 330 0.81 -13.51 4.76
C GLY A 330 0.73 -12.02 4.47
N ASN A 331 0.81 -11.60 3.20
CA ASN A 331 0.57 -10.23 2.77
C ASN A 331 -0.91 -9.87 2.87
N ARG A 332 -1.19 -8.60 3.13
CA ARG A 332 -2.55 -8.10 3.37
C ARG A 332 -2.93 -6.99 2.40
N ARG A 333 -4.23 -6.90 2.10
CA ARG A 333 -4.81 -5.72 1.47
C ARG A 333 -5.01 -4.64 2.53
N ILE A 334 -4.58 -3.42 2.22
CA ILE A 334 -4.93 -2.23 3.00
C ILE A 334 -6.21 -1.67 2.38
N GLN A 335 -7.28 -1.60 3.16
CA GLN A 335 -8.60 -1.16 2.68
C GLN A 335 -8.93 0.23 3.24
N ASN A 336 -9.83 0.95 2.56
CA ASN A 336 -10.27 2.30 2.93
C ASN A 336 -9.14 3.35 2.92
N VAL A 337 -8.23 3.22 1.96
CA VAL A 337 -7.18 4.22 1.69
C VAL A 337 -7.79 5.28 0.78
N ALA A 338 -7.73 6.54 1.21
CA ALA A 338 -8.11 7.68 0.36
C ALA A 338 -7.07 7.90 -0.75
N ASP A 339 -7.48 8.51 -1.86
CA ASP A 339 -6.58 8.82 -2.97
C ASP A 339 -5.40 9.68 -2.51
N GLY A 340 -4.20 9.28 -2.94
CA GLY A 340 -2.97 10.00 -2.61
C GLY A 340 -2.91 11.36 -3.31
N SER A 341 -2.51 12.40 -2.58
CA SER A 341 -2.38 13.78 -3.08
C SER A 341 -0.93 14.23 -3.20
N ALA A 342 -0.06 13.74 -2.32
CA ALA A 342 1.38 13.94 -2.35
C ALA A 342 2.08 12.76 -3.01
N ALA A 343 3.32 12.98 -3.49
CA ALA A 343 4.11 11.96 -4.17
C ALA A 343 4.51 10.77 -3.28
N SER A 344 4.43 10.92 -1.95
CA SER A 344 4.72 9.88 -0.95
C SER A 344 3.48 9.12 -0.47
N ASP A 345 2.28 9.52 -0.89
CA ASP A 345 1.05 8.87 -0.47
C ASP A 345 0.89 7.51 -1.17
N ALA A 346 0.14 6.61 -0.56
CA ALA A 346 -0.26 5.37 -1.21
C ALA A 346 -1.23 5.66 -2.36
N VAL A 347 -1.00 5.04 -3.51
CA VAL A 347 -1.88 5.13 -4.68
C VAL A 347 -3.01 4.12 -4.56
N THR A 348 -4.25 4.55 -4.76
CA THR A 348 -5.43 3.65 -4.78
C THR A 348 -5.59 2.97 -6.14
N VAL A 349 -6.38 1.89 -6.18
CA VAL A 349 -6.72 1.23 -7.47
C VAL A 349 -7.45 2.20 -8.40
N ALA A 350 -8.30 3.09 -7.88
CA ALA A 350 -9.01 4.08 -8.69
C ALA A 350 -8.07 5.09 -9.38
N GLN A 351 -7.01 5.53 -8.70
CA GLN A 351 -6.00 6.39 -9.31
C GLN A 351 -5.21 5.67 -10.40
N LEU A 352 -4.91 4.38 -10.20
CA LEU A 352 -4.26 3.54 -11.20
C LEU A 352 -5.16 3.30 -12.41
N ASP A 353 -6.43 2.97 -12.20
CA ASP A 353 -7.42 2.79 -13.26
C ASP A 353 -7.56 4.07 -14.09
N LYS A 354 -7.61 5.24 -13.43
CA LYS A 354 -7.67 6.52 -14.14
C LYS A 354 -6.42 6.81 -14.96
N ALA A 355 -5.22 6.48 -14.46
CA ALA A 355 -3.99 6.63 -15.22
C ALA A 355 -3.93 5.68 -16.42
N TYR A 356 -4.43 4.46 -16.26
CA TYR A 356 -4.54 3.46 -17.31
C TYR A 356 -5.52 3.92 -18.41
N ASP A 357 -6.69 4.43 -18.02
CA ASP A 357 -7.70 4.95 -18.94
C ASP A 357 -7.22 6.19 -19.70
N ASP A 358 -6.54 7.13 -19.03
CA ASP A 358 -5.96 8.31 -19.68
C ASP A 358 -4.91 7.91 -20.73
N THR A 359 -4.03 6.97 -20.39
CA THR A 359 -3.00 6.45 -21.31
C THR A 359 -3.65 5.86 -22.56
N ASN A 360 -4.67 5.01 -22.38
CA ASN A 360 -5.35 4.39 -23.51
C ASN A 360 -6.19 5.38 -24.32
N GLY A 361 -6.77 6.39 -23.68
CA GLY A 361 -7.44 7.51 -24.35
C GLY A 361 -6.48 8.30 -25.25
N ARG A 362 -5.25 8.56 -24.79
CA ARG A 362 -4.21 9.25 -25.59
C ARG A 362 -3.78 8.43 -26.81
N VAL A 363 -3.69 7.11 -26.67
CA VAL A 363 -3.42 6.20 -27.81
C VAL A 363 -4.56 6.24 -28.82
N ALA A 364 -5.83 6.21 -28.37
CA ALA A 364 -6.97 6.34 -29.28
C ALA A 364 -6.94 7.66 -30.05
N GLY A 365 -6.56 8.77 -29.39
CA GLY A 365 -6.34 10.05 -30.07
C GLY A 365 -5.21 10.02 -31.11
N ALA A 366 -4.11 9.31 -30.82
CA ALA A 366 -2.99 9.16 -31.74
C ALA A 366 -3.32 8.33 -33.00
N LEU A 367 -4.31 7.42 -32.94
CA LEU A 367 -4.82 6.67 -34.09
C LEU A 367 -5.63 7.54 -35.08
N GLY A 368 -5.77 8.84 -34.80
CA GLY A 368 -6.29 9.86 -35.70
C GLY A 368 -7.63 10.40 -35.24
N VAL A 369 -7.71 11.72 -35.08
CA VAL A 369 -8.96 12.45 -34.79
C VAL A 369 -9.95 12.19 -35.94
N GLY A 370 -11.14 11.67 -35.62
CA GLY A 370 -12.15 11.32 -36.63
C GLY A 370 -11.99 9.93 -37.27
N SER A 371 -11.00 9.14 -36.85
CA SER A 371 -10.82 7.76 -37.32
C SER A 371 -11.91 6.79 -36.82
N GLY A 372 -12.67 7.16 -35.79
CA GLY A 372 -13.68 6.32 -35.16
C GLY A 372 -13.14 5.30 -34.14
N ALA A 373 -11.82 5.23 -33.94
CA ALA A 373 -11.22 4.42 -32.88
C ALA A 373 -11.49 5.04 -31.50
N ALA A 374 -11.86 4.20 -30.53
CA ALA A 374 -12.16 4.59 -29.16
C ALA A 374 -11.68 3.50 -28.20
N TYR A 375 -11.21 3.90 -27.03
CA TYR A 375 -10.91 2.99 -25.93
C TYR A 375 -12.15 2.87 -25.02
N ASN A 376 -12.52 1.63 -24.68
CA ASN A 376 -13.59 1.33 -23.74
C ASN A 376 -13.01 0.82 -22.40
N ALA A 377 -13.06 1.67 -21.37
CA ALA A 377 -12.58 1.37 -20.03
C ALA A 377 -13.28 0.16 -19.38
N ALA A 378 -14.56 -0.09 -19.70
CA ALA A 378 -15.32 -1.18 -19.11
C ALA A 378 -14.91 -2.57 -19.63
N THR A 379 -14.41 -2.65 -20.87
CA THR A 379 -14.01 -3.93 -21.48
C THR A 379 -12.50 -4.04 -21.71
N ASN A 380 -11.73 -3.01 -21.36
CA ASN A 380 -10.30 -2.89 -21.62
C ASN A 380 -9.93 -3.20 -23.10
N ALA A 381 -10.69 -2.63 -24.04
CA ALA A 381 -10.53 -2.90 -25.46
C ALA A 381 -10.64 -1.63 -26.30
N TYR A 382 -9.92 -1.62 -27.43
CA TYR A 382 -10.04 -0.60 -28.45
C TYR A 382 -11.04 -1.02 -29.52
N THR A 383 -11.86 -0.09 -29.99
CA THR A 383 -12.57 -0.27 -31.26
C THR A 383 -11.61 -0.02 -32.42
N ALA A 384 -11.71 -0.85 -33.45
CA ALA A 384 -10.95 -0.62 -34.67
C ALA A 384 -11.32 0.74 -35.29
N PRO A 385 -10.38 1.45 -35.92
CA PRO A 385 -10.69 2.60 -36.75
C PRO A 385 -11.72 2.23 -37.81
N THR A 386 -12.63 3.14 -38.14
CA THR A 386 -13.65 2.99 -39.18
C THR A 386 -13.49 3.97 -40.34
N ASN A 387 -12.70 5.04 -40.14
CA ASN A 387 -12.59 6.14 -41.10
C ASN A 387 -11.20 6.80 -41.08
N ILE A 388 -10.14 6.01 -41.23
CA ILE A 388 -8.76 6.53 -41.20
C ILE A 388 -8.59 7.61 -42.29
N GLY A 389 -8.22 8.83 -41.88
CA GLY A 389 -8.01 9.95 -42.79
C GLY A 389 -9.25 10.40 -43.58
N GLY A 390 -10.46 10.08 -43.13
CA GLY A 390 -11.69 10.45 -43.84
C GLY A 390 -12.00 9.57 -45.07
N THR A 391 -11.36 8.41 -45.20
CA THR A 391 -11.45 7.53 -46.37
C THR A 391 -12.56 6.47 -46.30
N GLY A 392 -13.22 6.33 -45.15
CA GLY A 392 -14.19 5.27 -44.86
C GLY A 392 -13.56 3.87 -44.69
N LYS A 393 -12.23 3.79 -44.51
CA LYS A 393 -11.49 2.54 -44.38
C LYS A 393 -11.01 2.28 -42.95
N THR A 394 -10.89 1.00 -42.62
CA THR A 394 -10.56 0.50 -41.28
C THR A 394 -9.08 0.11 -41.13
N THR A 395 -8.34 0.01 -42.24
CA THR A 395 -6.89 -0.29 -42.25
C THR A 395 -6.11 0.85 -42.90
N ILE A 396 -4.87 1.04 -42.47
CA ILE A 396 -3.98 2.06 -43.04
C ILE A 396 -3.75 1.78 -44.53
N ASP A 397 -3.52 0.52 -44.90
CA ASP A 397 -3.28 0.12 -46.28
C ASP A 397 -4.48 0.44 -47.19
N ASP A 398 -5.70 0.12 -46.77
CA ASP A 398 -6.90 0.44 -47.56
C ASP A 398 -7.17 1.94 -47.63
N ALA A 399 -6.89 2.68 -46.56
CA ALA A 399 -7.03 4.14 -46.53
C ALA A 399 -6.03 4.81 -47.49
N ILE A 400 -4.77 4.35 -47.49
CA ILE A 400 -3.74 4.80 -48.43
C ILE A 400 -4.16 4.48 -49.87
N LYS A 401 -4.66 3.28 -50.15
CA LYS A 401 -5.18 2.93 -51.48
C LYS A 401 -6.37 3.80 -51.89
N ALA A 402 -7.26 4.15 -50.95
CA ALA A 402 -8.43 4.97 -51.23
C ALA A 402 -8.10 6.43 -51.56
N THR A 403 -6.98 6.97 -51.06
CA THR A 403 -6.54 8.34 -51.39
C THR A 403 -5.67 8.41 -52.64
N GLN A 404 -5.11 7.29 -53.10
CA GLN A 404 -4.33 7.24 -54.34
C GLN A 404 -5.19 7.61 -55.55
N ARG A 405 -4.70 8.55 -56.35
CA ARG A 405 -5.31 8.93 -57.63
C ARG A 405 -4.57 8.22 -58.75
N SER A 406 -5.29 7.45 -59.55
CA SER A 406 -4.74 6.80 -60.74
C SER A 406 -4.71 7.76 -61.93
N VAL A 407 -3.60 7.78 -62.66
CA VAL A 407 -3.43 8.53 -63.91
C VAL A 407 -3.04 7.53 -65.00
N THR A 408 -3.93 7.30 -65.96
CA THR A 408 -3.70 6.37 -67.08
C THR A 408 -3.60 7.12 -68.40
N GLY A 409 -2.52 6.91 -69.14
CA GLY A 409 -2.36 7.45 -70.48
C GLY A 409 -3.23 6.71 -71.49
N GLY A 410 -3.96 7.45 -72.34
CA GLY A 410 -4.58 6.90 -73.55
C GLY A 410 -3.55 6.67 -74.66
N SER A 411 -3.95 6.14 -75.82
CA SER A 411 -3.04 5.74 -76.91
C SER A 411 -2.04 6.81 -77.37
N ASN A 412 -2.42 8.09 -77.30
CA ASN A 412 -1.57 9.22 -77.70
C ASN A 412 -0.99 10.00 -76.52
N ILE A 413 -1.14 9.51 -75.27
CA ILE A 413 -0.69 10.17 -74.05
C ILE A 413 0.31 9.27 -73.32
N VAL A 414 1.47 9.82 -73.00
CA VAL A 414 2.47 9.18 -72.16
C VAL A 414 2.33 9.73 -70.74
N VAL A 415 2.27 8.82 -69.77
CA VAL A 415 2.26 9.15 -68.35
C VAL A 415 3.48 8.53 -67.70
N THR A 416 4.35 9.36 -67.13
CA THR A 416 5.58 8.92 -66.49
C THR A 416 5.53 9.25 -65.00
N PRO A 417 5.53 8.25 -64.10
CA PRO A 417 5.62 8.49 -62.67
C PRO A 417 7.05 8.82 -62.24
N THR A 418 7.20 9.78 -61.35
CA THR A 418 8.46 10.13 -60.69
C THR A 418 8.25 10.09 -59.19
N THR A 419 9.05 9.29 -58.48
CA THR A 419 9.03 9.24 -57.00
C THR A 419 10.01 10.26 -56.45
N ALA A 420 9.55 11.17 -55.60
CA ALA A 420 10.38 12.13 -54.90
C ALA A 420 11.08 11.50 -53.68
N ALA A 421 12.04 12.21 -53.09
CA ALA A 421 12.82 11.72 -51.94
C ALA A 421 11.96 11.49 -50.67
N ASP A 422 10.81 12.15 -50.57
CA ASP A 422 9.81 11.95 -49.51
C ASP A 422 8.85 10.78 -49.78
N GLY A 423 9.04 10.06 -50.89
CA GLY A 423 8.18 8.94 -51.32
C GLY A 423 6.91 9.34 -52.05
N SER A 424 6.63 10.64 -52.24
CA SER A 424 5.50 11.09 -53.04
C SER A 424 5.69 10.77 -54.53
N ILE A 425 4.63 10.35 -55.21
CA ILE A 425 4.65 10.06 -56.65
C ILE A 425 3.99 11.22 -57.39
N SER A 426 4.72 11.82 -58.33
CA SER A 426 4.20 12.80 -59.28
C SER A 426 4.08 12.18 -60.68
N TYR A 427 3.05 12.54 -61.44
CA TYR A 427 2.84 12.03 -62.79
C TYR A 427 3.07 13.13 -63.81
N SER A 428 4.07 12.96 -64.68
CA SER A 428 4.27 13.82 -65.84
C SER A 428 3.41 13.32 -67.00
N VAL A 429 2.57 14.19 -67.56
CA VAL A 429 1.66 13.86 -68.67
C VAL A 429 2.12 14.60 -69.92
N ALA A 430 2.43 13.85 -70.99
CA ALA A 430 2.87 14.39 -72.26
C ALA A 430 2.16 13.70 -73.44
N THR A 431 2.16 14.35 -74.61
CA THR A 431 1.76 13.68 -75.86
C THR A 431 2.81 12.65 -76.27
N SER A 432 2.37 11.52 -76.84
CA SER A 432 3.27 10.53 -77.45
C SER A 432 4.15 11.19 -78.51
N ALA A 433 5.40 10.76 -78.60
CA ALA A 433 6.32 11.19 -79.67
C ALA A 433 5.89 10.69 -81.06
N THR A 434 5.03 9.66 -81.12
CA THR A 434 4.50 9.07 -82.36
C THR A 434 2.99 8.87 -82.24
N PRO A 435 2.20 9.97 -82.19
CA PRO A 435 0.77 9.84 -82.03
C PRO A 435 0.15 9.23 -83.30
N THR A 436 -0.72 8.24 -83.11
CA THR A 436 -1.51 7.66 -84.20
C THR A 436 -2.91 8.25 -84.20
N PHE A 437 -3.35 8.75 -85.35
CA PHE A 437 -4.69 9.29 -85.51
C PHE A 437 -5.43 8.52 -86.60
N THR A 438 -6.69 8.16 -86.34
CA THR A 438 -7.59 7.62 -87.36
C THR A 438 -8.09 8.73 -88.30
N THR A 439 -8.25 9.93 -87.74
CA THR A 439 -8.70 11.14 -88.43
C THR A 439 -8.10 12.36 -87.75
N VAL A 440 -7.61 13.30 -88.56
CA VAL A 440 -7.24 14.64 -88.12
C VAL A 440 -8.08 15.63 -88.92
N THR A 441 -8.94 16.38 -88.25
CA THR A 441 -9.75 17.43 -88.87
C THR A 441 -9.30 18.79 -88.38
N THR A 442 -8.94 19.68 -89.30
CA THR A 442 -8.55 21.06 -89.01
C THR A 442 -9.31 21.99 -89.95
N GLY A 443 -10.40 22.59 -89.46
CA GLY A 443 -11.31 23.37 -90.29
C GLY A 443 -11.93 22.52 -91.40
N ASN A 444 -11.72 22.91 -92.66
CA ASN A 444 -12.24 22.20 -93.83
C ASN A 444 -11.36 21.04 -94.30
N SER A 445 -10.16 20.88 -93.72
CA SER A 445 -9.21 19.83 -94.08
C SER A 445 -9.40 18.61 -93.20
N LYS A 446 -9.45 17.43 -93.82
CA LYS A 446 -9.53 16.14 -93.17
C LYS A 446 -8.41 15.25 -93.70
N LEU A 447 -7.57 14.75 -92.81
CA LEU A 447 -6.61 13.70 -93.09
C LEU A 447 -7.07 12.40 -92.42
N ASP A 448 -7.28 11.36 -93.21
CA ASP A 448 -7.66 10.03 -92.73
C ASP A 448 -6.97 8.92 -93.53
N ASN A 449 -7.43 7.68 -93.35
CA ASN A 449 -6.89 6.51 -94.05
C ASN A 449 -7.14 6.50 -95.57
N THR A 450 -7.96 7.42 -96.09
CA THR A 450 -8.20 7.59 -97.53
C THR A 450 -7.30 8.65 -98.16
N GLY A 451 -6.72 9.55 -97.35
CA GLY A 451 -5.82 10.63 -97.77
C GLY A 451 -6.21 12.00 -97.19
N LEU A 452 -5.77 13.08 -97.84
CA LEU A 452 -6.15 14.46 -97.52
C LEU A 452 -7.36 14.87 -98.36
N THR A 453 -8.44 15.27 -97.71
CA THR A 453 -9.61 15.86 -98.36
C THR A 453 -9.85 17.27 -97.83
N ILE A 454 -10.02 18.25 -98.71
CA ILE A 454 -10.47 19.60 -98.34
C ILE A 454 -11.93 19.73 -98.79
N THR A 455 -12.86 19.91 -97.85
CA THR A 455 -14.29 20.07 -98.17
C THR A 455 -14.49 21.30 -99.07
N GLY A 456 -15.04 21.07 -100.27
CA GLY A 456 -15.22 22.13 -101.28
C GLY A 456 -13.93 22.53 -102.03
N GLY A 457 -12.84 21.78 -101.86
CA GLY A 457 -11.54 22.07 -102.47
C GLY A 457 -10.82 20.81 -102.97
N PRO A 458 -9.52 20.93 -103.29
CA PRO A 458 -8.72 19.82 -103.79
C PRO A 458 -8.59 18.66 -102.80
N SER A 459 -8.33 17.46 -103.31
CA SER A 459 -8.02 16.28 -102.49
C SER A 459 -6.86 15.48 -103.06
N VAL A 460 -6.15 14.79 -102.16
CA VAL A 460 -5.09 13.83 -102.45
C VAL A 460 -5.46 12.54 -101.76
N THR A 461 -5.97 11.59 -102.52
CA THR A 461 -6.48 10.31 -101.99
C THR A 461 -5.77 9.14 -102.65
N SER A 462 -6.02 7.93 -102.17
CA SER A 462 -5.57 6.69 -102.81
C SER A 462 -6.04 6.53 -104.27
N SER A 463 -7.13 7.20 -104.65
CA SER A 463 -7.62 7.25 -106.04
C SER A 463 -6.89 8.27 -106.92
N GLY A 464 -5.93 9.03 -106.37
CA GLY A 464 -5.18 10.06 -107.07
C GLY A 464 -5.46 11.49 -106.57
N ILE A 465 -4.97 12.47 -107.33
CA ILE A 465 -5.14 13.89 -107.05
C ILE A 465 -6.38 14.39 -107.78
N ASN A 466 -7.34 14.95 -107.04
CA ASN A 466 -8.46 15.70 -107.61
C ASN A 466 -8.27 17.19 -107.33
N ALA A 467 -8.02 17.98 -108.38
CA ALA A 467 -7.82 19.42 -108.25
C ALA A 467 -9.13 20.20 -108.01
N ALA A 468 -10.29 19.55 -108.02
CA ALA A 468 -11.59 20.20 -107.80
C ALA A 468 -11.83 21.43 -108.71
N ASN A 469 -11.44 21.33 -109.99
CA ASN A 469 -11.49 22.43 -110.97
C ASN A 469 -10.70 23.69 -110.56
N THR A 470 -9.69 23.54 -109.71
CA THR A 470 -8.77 24.62 -109.37
C THR A 470 -7.52 24.57 -110.22
N THR A 471 -6.84 25.71 -110.37
CA THR A 471 -5.60 25.79 -111.14
C THR A 471 -4.46 25.13 -110.37
N ILE A 472 -3.75 24.21 -111.03
CA ILE A 472 -2.49 23.65 -110.51
C ILE A 472 -1.34 24.54 -111.02
N ASN A 473 -0.91 25.48 -110.19
CA ASN A 473 0.19 26.38 -110.51
C ASN A 473 1.56 25.72 -110.21
N ASN A 474 2.63 26.25 -110.80
CA ASN A 474 4.03 25.82 -110.59
C ASN A 474 4.36 24.39 -111.08
N VAL A 475 3.72 23.94 -112.15
CA VAL A 475 4.09 22.68 -112.84
C VAL A 475 5.24 22.96 -113.81
N ALA A 476 6.42 22.39 -113.53
CA ALA A 476 7.60 22.50 -114.40
C ALA A 476 7.38 21.77 -115.74
N ASN A 477 8.22 22.05 -116.75
CA ASN A 477 8.12 21.35 -118.03
C ASN A 477 8.42 19.85 -117.84
N ALA A 478 7.53 18.99 -118.33
CA ALA A 478 7.73 17.55 -118.42
C ALA A 478 8.94 17.20 -119.31
N THR A 479 9.89 16.46 -118.76
CA THR A 479 11.07 15.91 -119.44
C THR A 479 10.99 14.38 -119.60
N THR A 480 10.02 13.74 -118.95
CA THR A 480 9.73 12.30 -119.01
C THR A 480 8.25 12.07 -119.27
N ALA A 481 7.89 10.87 -119.76
CA ALA A 481 6.54 10.56 -120.22
C ALA A 481 5.47 10.60 -119.10
N ASP A 482 5.84 10.37 -117.84
CA ASP A 482 4.92 10.26 -116.70
C ASP A 482 4.74 11.57 -115.92
N GLN A 483 5.30 12.67 -116.42
CA GLN A 483 5.17 13.98 -115.80
C GLN A 483 3.97 14.76 -116.37
N ALA A 484 3.34 15.57 -115.52
CA ALA A 484 2.30 16.48 -115.96
C ALA A 484 2.87 17.51 -116.94
N VAL A 485 2.24 17.66 -118.10
CA VAL A 485 2.57 18.71 -119.07
C VAL A 485 1.95 20.03 -118.62
N ASN A 486 2.74 21.10 -118.61
CA ASN A 486 2.20 22.43 -118.37
C ASN A 486 1.72 23.10 -119.67
N LYS A 487 0.98 24.19 -119.55
CA LYS A 487 0.48 24.93 -120.71
C LYS A 487 1.59 25.44 -121.63
N GLY A 488 2.76 25.83 -121.09
CA GLY A 488 3.88 26.31 -121.90
C GLY A 488 4.41 25.26 -122.89
N GLN A 489 4.37 23.99 -122.52
CA GLN A 489 4.72 22.88 -123.42
C GLN A 489 3.63 22.64 -124.49
N LEU A 490 2.35 22.71 -124.10
CA LEU A 490 1.25 22.62 -125.06
C LEU A 490 1.24 23.80 -126.04
N ASP A 491 1.56 25.00 -125.57
CA ASP A 491 1.73 26.20 -126.40
C ASP A 491 2.88 26.03 -127.41
N THR A 492 3.97 25.37 -127.00
CA THR A 492 5.08 25.01 -127.90
C THR A 492 4.62 24.03 -128.99
N VAL A 493 3.85 23.00 -128.64
CA VAL A 493 3.27 22.06 -129.62
C VAL A 493 2.29 22.76 -130.56
N SER A 494 1.39 23.59 -130.03
CA SER A 494 0.43 24.39 -130.82
C SER A 494 1.14 25.31 -131.82
N THR A 495 2.27 25.89 -131.42
CA THR A 495 3.10 26.73 -132.29
C THR A 495 3.70 25.92 -133.45
N GLN A 496 4.11 24.67 -133.22
CA GLN A 496 4.66 23.82 -134.28
C GLN A 496 3.57 23.23 -135.20
N ALA A 497 2.40 22.85 -134.67
CA ALA A 497 1.29 22.30 -135.45
C ALA A 497 0.66 23.32 -136.41
N ASN A 498 0.71 24.62 -136.08
CA ASN A 498 0.13 25.70 -136.87
C ASN A 498 1.09 26.34 -137.90
N LYS A 499 2.29 25.78 -138.13
CA LYS A 499 3.19 26.26 -139.19
C LYS A 499 2.69 25.81 -140.57
N ALA A 500 2.50 26.77 -141.48
CA ALA A 500 2.11 26.50 -142.87
C ALA A 500 3.22 25.78 -143.65
N ILE A 501 2.84 24.75 -144.43
CA ILE A 501 3.74 23.98 -145.31
C ILE A 501 3.93 24.75 -146.63
N THR A 502 5.17 25.00 -147.06
CA THR A 502 5.49 25.66 -148.33
C THR A 502 6.17 24.72 -149.33
N PHE A 503 5.74 24.75 -150.60
CA PHE A 503 6.41 24.10 -151.74
C PHE A 503 6.90 25.16 -152.74
N THR A 504 8.14 25.05 -153.22
CA THR A 504 8.75 25.97 -154.20
C THR A 504 9.04 25.25 -155.51
N GLY A 505 8.53 25.77 -156.63
CA GLY A 505 8.86 25.31 -157.99
C GLY A 505 9.07 26.50 -158.93
N ASN A 506 10.30 26.68 -159.42
CA ASN A 506 10.72 27.67 -160.42
C ASN A 506 11.10 26.96 -161.72
N ALA A 507 10.57 27.41 -162.87
CA ALA A 507 11.30 27.47 -164.15
C ALA A 507 10.47 28.25 -165.21
N ARG A 508 10.83 29.52 -165.45
CA ARG A 508 10.34 30.34 -166.59
C ARG A 508 11.17 30.02 -167.85
N LYS A 509 10.58 30.16 -169.04
CA LYS A 509 11.30 30.14 -170.33
C LYS A 509 11.22 31.52 -170.99
N SER A 510 12.32 31.95 -171.60
CA SER A 510 12.58 33.31 -172.09
C SER A 510 11.58 33.78 -173.16
N GLY A 511 10.88 34.90 -172.91
CA GLY A 511 9.98 35.57 -173.87
C GLY A 511 8.66 36.11 -173.29
N ASP A 512 8.26 35.67 -172.09
CA ASP A 512 7.02 36.11 -171.42
C ASP A 512 7.25 37.39 -170.60
N THR A 513 6.41 38.41 -170.77
CA THR A 513 6.49 39.72 -170.09
C THR A 513 5.44 39.93 -169.01
N THR A 514 4.72 38.88 -168.57
CA THR A 514 3.82 38.90 -167.40
C THR A 514 3.84 37.57 -166.65
N ASP A 515 3.87 37.64 -165.31
CA ASP A 515 3.86 36.48 -164.43
C ASP A 515 2.48 35.83 -164.31
N ILE A 516 2.41 34.51 -164.50
CA ILE A 516 1.19 33.73 -164.35
C ILE A 516 1.02 33.32 -162.88
N ASN A 517 0.09 33.97 -162.17
CA ASN A 517 -0.44 33.46 -160.90
C ASN A 517 -1.32 32.23 -161.19
N ARG A 518 -0.83 31.02 -160.88
CA ARG A 518 -1.63 29.78 -160.96
C ARG A 518 -2.13 29.39 -159.57
N LYS A 519 -3.42 29.06 -159.46
CA LYS A 519 -4.00 28.51 -158.21
C LYS A 519 -3.83 26.99 -158.19
N LEU A 520 -3.81 26.40 -156.98
CA LEU A 520 -3.97 24.96 -156.80
C LEU A 520 -5.31 24.53 -157.43
N GLY A 521 -5.26 23.68 -158.47
CA GLY A 521 -6.45 23.10 -159.10
C GLY A 521 -6.70 23.47 -160.57
N ASP A 522 -5.92 24.36 -161.19
CA ASP A 522 -6.07 24.67 -162.63
C ASP A 522 -5.28 23.69 -163.52
N SER A 523 -5.97 23.12 -164.51
CA SER A 523 -5.58 21.95 -165.32
C SER A 523 -4.78 22.32 -166.59
N ILE A 524 -4.27 21.32 -167.31
CA ILE A 524 -3.80 21.49 -168.70
C ILE A 524 -5.00 21.82 -169.60
#